data_AF-A0A924MJT4-F1
#
_entry.id   AF-A0A924MJT4-F1
#
_cell.length_a   1.000
_cell.length_b   1.000
_cell.length_c   1.000
_cell.angle_alpha   90.00
_cell.angle_beta   90.00
_cell.angle_gamma   90.00
#
_symmetry.space_group_name_H-M   'P 1'
#
loop_
_entity.id
_entity.type
_entity.pdbx_description
1 polymer ?
#
loop_
_entity_poly.entity_id
_entity_poly.type
_entity_poly.pdbx_seq_one_letter_code
_entity_poly.pdbx_strand_id
1 'polypeptide(L)'
;MTRIVRNIVLATALVAATGTTFAARQGLEPVVRNPLAISMLADSSSAQSFMGQVDFRITNKSAETLKVPYWQLPGGSEESKLFQVYRNGQAAAYLGPMIKRPAPAESDYVVFQPYETKVFSVNLARSYDLSQTGEYTVSFASMLNGAKTARGNKLSDSNGRMASLKSATLKLWVDADNALKALKGNVAANGKSGGGTATVVNGVSFVGCSSTQISDAGAAVNQARAYSENAKGYLAGNNQGPRYTYWMGAYLSTRYATVSQHFVSIDSTIDKS
;
A
#
# COMPACT_ATOMS: atom_id res chain seq x y z
N MET A 1 -62.02 -67.47 50.59
CA MET A 1 -60.72 -67.93 50.04
C MET A 1 -59.99 -66.69 49.56
N THR A 2 -58.98 -66.20 50.32
CA THR A 2 -57.56 -66.18 49.91
C THR A 2 -57.34 -65.39 48.61
N ARG A 3 -56.50 -64.36 48.48
CA ARG A 3 -55.39 -63.81 49.30
C ARG A 3 -54.79 -62.60 48.51
N ILE A 4 -53.97 -61.81 49.20
CA ILE A 4 -52.79 -61.06 48.70
C ILE A 4 -52.94 -59.57 48.29
N VAL A 5 -52.26 -58.79 49.13
CA VAL A 5 -51.82 -57.39 49.06
C VAL A 5 -50.81 -57.16 47.92
N ARG A 6 -50.82 -55.98 47.30
CA ARG A 6 -49.56 -55.38 46.80
C ARG A 6 -49.64 -53.85 46.75
N ASN A 7 -48.90 -53.22 47.66
CA ASN A 7 -48.58 -51.80 47.69
C ASN A 7 -47.79 -51.41 46.44
N ILE A 8 -48.16 -50.30 45.80
CA ILE A 8 -47.33 -49.59 44.84
C ILE A 8 -47.18 -48.16 45.34
N VAL A 9 -45.97 -47.85 45.84
CA VAL A 9 -45.50 -46.50 46.14
C VAL A 9 -44.87 -45.97 44.85
N LEU A 10 -45.49 -44.98 44.22
CA LEU A 10 -44.90 -44.23 43.11
C LEU A 10 -44.14 -43.03 43.69
N ALA A 11 -42.81 -43.14 43.70
CA ALA A 11 -41.92 -42.03 44.02
C ALA A 11 -41.79 -41.09 42.82
N THR A 12 -42.37 -39.90 42.92
CA THR A 12 -42.13 -38.79 41.98
C THR A 12 -40.75 -38.19 42.25
N ALA A 13 -39.79 -38.43 41.35
CA ALA A 13 -38.50 -37.74 41.35
C ALA A 13 -38.66 -36.35 40.71
N LEU A 14 -38.60 -35.30 41.53
CA LEU A 14 -38.53 -33.91 41.10
C LEU A 14 -37.07 -33.58 40.77
N VAL A 15 -36.70 -33.55 39.49
CA VAL A 15 -35.39 -33.05 39.04
C VAL A 15 -35.46 -31.52 39.06
N ALA A 16 -34.92 -30.90 40.11
CA ALA A 16 -34.70 -29.46 40.15
C ALA A 16 -33.50 -29.13 39.24
N ALA A 17 -33.79 -28.79 37.98
CA ALA A 17 -32.80 -28.19 37.09
C ALA A 17 -32.56 -26.74 37.56
N THR A 18 -31.53 -26.52 38.37
CA THR A 18 -31.01 -25.17 38.63
C THR A 18 -30.32 -24.67 37.38
N GLY A 19 -31.10 -24.07 36.48
CA GLY A 19 -30.58 -23.32 35.34
C GLY A 19 -29.86 -22.08 35.85
N THR A 20 -28.54 -22.10 35.85
CA THR A 20 -27.73 -20.88 35.96
C THR A 20 -27.86 -20.13 34.63
N THR A 21 -28.78 -19.17 34.58
CA THR A 21 -28.81 -18.21 33.48
C THR A 21 -27.54 -17.35 33.55
N PHE A 22 -26.56 -17.65 32.72
CA PHE A 22 -25.51 -16.70 32.39
C PHE A 22 -26.15 -15.59 31.55
N ALA A 23 -26.71 -14.58 32.21
CA ALA A 23 -26.94 -13.31 31.58
C ALA A 23 -25.56 -12.74 31.23
N ALA A 24 -25.15 -12.85 29.97
CA ALA A 24 -24.06 -12.05 29.44
C ALA A 24 -24.49 -10.60 29.61
N ARG A 25 -24.05 -9.95 30.69
CA ARG A 25 -24.08 -8.49 30.79
C ARG A 25 -23.28 -8.01 29.58
N GLN A 26 -23.98 -7.54 28.56
CA GLN A 26 -23.42 -6.57 27.62
C GLN A 26 -23.14 -5.33 28.46
N GLY A 27 -22.05 -5.34 29.23
CA GLY A 27 -21.53 -4.13 29.83
C GLY A 27 -21.29 -3.17 28.68
N LEU A 28 -21.71 -1.92 28.82
CA LEU A 28 -21.20 -0.86 27.96
C LEU A 28 -19.69 -0.99 27.98
N GLU A 29 -19.10 -1.38 26.85
CA GLU A 29 -17.64 -1.44 26.76
C GLU A 29 -17.10 -0.06 27.12
N PRO A 30 -16.15 0.05 28.05
CA PRO A 30 -15.63 1.35 28.43
C PRO A 30 -15.05 2.01 27.19
N VAL A 31 -15.51 3.22 26.89
CA VAL A 31 -15.10 3.95 25.69
C VAL A 31 -14.10 5.02 26.10
N VAL A 32 -12.99 5.13 25.36
CA VAL A 32 -11.91 6.09 25.63
C VAL A 32 -11.86 7.12 24.50
N ARG A 33 -11.86 8.41 24.84
CA ARG A 33 -11.71 9.49 23.84
C ARG A 33 -10.37 9.33 23.12
N ASN A 34 -10.39 9.39 21.79
CA ASN A 34 -9.20 9.26 20.95
C ASN A 34 -8.12 10.30 21.33
N PRO A 35 -6.94 9.87 21.82
CA PRO A 35 -5.85 10.77 22.18
C PRO A 35 -4.78 10.85 21.08
N LEU A 36 -4.95 10.15 19.94
CA LEU A 36 -3.99 10.19 18.84
C LEU A 36 -4.05 11.55 18.14
N ALA A 37 -2.88 12.16 17.98
CA ALA A 37 -2.69 13.33 17.15
C ALA A 37 -1.84 12.95 15.93
N ILE A 38 -2.13 13.56 14.78
CA ILE A 38 -1.38 13.36 13.55
C ILE A 38 -0.93 14.70 12.96
N SER A 39 0.30 14.76 12.48
CA SER A 39 0.80 15.84 11.64
C SER A 39 1.41 15.26 10.36
N MET A 40 1.43 16.08 9.30
CA MET A 40 2.02 15.74 8.01
C MET A 40 3.10 16.74 7.67
N LEU A 41 4.18 16.24 7.09
CA LEU A 41 5.29 17.02 6.59
C LEU A 41 5.58 16.51 5.18
N ALA A 42 5.62 17.42 4.22
CA ALA A 42 6.21 17.08 2.93
C ALA A 42 7.70 16.81 3.17
N ASP A 43 8.27 15.83 2.46
CA ASP A 43 9.71 15.74 2.39
C ASP A 43 10.24 16.99 1.68
N SER A 44 10.94 17.85 2.43
CA SER A 44 11.53 19.09 1.92
C SER A 44 12.91 18.86 1.30
N SER A 45 13.39 17.62 1.21
CA SER A 45 14.73 17.29 0.69
C SER A 45 14.88 17.55 -0.81
N SER A 46 13.78 17.60 -1.57
CA SER A 46 13.79 17.97 -3.00
C SER A 46 13.33 19.42 -3.17
N ALA A 47 14.27 20.36 -3.13
CA ALA A 47 14.06 21.80 -3.33
C ALA A 47 13.51 22.19 -4.72
N GLN A 48 13.17 21.23 -5.59
CA GLN A 48 12.71 21.52 -6.96
C GLN A 48 11.34 20.94 -7.35
N SER A 49 10.77 19.93 -6.67
CA SER A 49 9.42 19.44 -7.03
C SER A 49 8.87 18.41 -6.06
N PHE A 50 7.56 18.40 -5.80
CA PHE A 50 6.92 17.33 -5.01
C PHE A 50 6.79 16.03 -5.85
N MET A 51 7.46 14.95 -5.40
CA MET A 51 7.48 13.66 -6.09
C MET A 51 6.58 12.58 -5.46
N GLY A 52 5.66 12.96 -4.59
CA GLY A 52 4.69 12.05 -3.95
C GLY A 52 5.02 11.66 -2.51
N GLN A 53 6.23 11.96 -2.00
CA GLN A 53 6.67 11.53 -0.67
C GLN A 53 6.16 12.46 0.45
N VAL A 54 5.44 11.90 1.42
CA VAL A 54 4.92 12.61 2.59
C VAL A 54 5.20 11.80 3.85
N ASP A 55 5.71 12.47 4.88
CA ASP A 55 5.94 11.90 6.19
C ASP A 55 4.82 12.27 7.16
N PHE A 56 4.38 11.28 7.93
CA PHE A 56 3.33 11.43 8.92
C PHE A 56 3.87 11.13 10.30
N ARG A 57 3.63 12.02 11.26
CA ARG A 57 3.93 11.77 12.67
C ARG A 57 2.64 11.55 13.41
N ILE A 58 2.51 10.38 14.03
CA ILE A 58 1.36 10.03 14.87
C ILE A 58 1.84 9.89 16.30
N THR A 59 1.29 10.72 17.19
CA THR A 59 1.63 10.75 18.61
C THR A 59 0.45 10.29 19.44
N ASN A 60 0.67 9.34 20.34
CA ASN A 60 -0.25 9.03 21.42
C ASN A 60 -0.11 10.11 22.50
N LYS A 61 -1.12 10.94 22.75
CA LYS A 61 -1.07 11.97 23.80
C LYS A 61 -1.59 11.53 25.17
N SER A 62 -1.61 10.22 25.43
CA SER A 62 -2.12 9.65 26.68
C SER A 62 -1.11 8.75 27.38
N ALA A 63 -1.42 8.44 28.64
CA ALA A 63 -0.71 7.45 29.44
C ALA A 63 -1.12 6.00 29.15
N GLU A 64 -2.10 5.77 28.25
CA GLU A 64 -2.59 4.42 27.91
C GLU A 64 -1.86 3.89 26.67
N THR A 65 -1.55 2.59 26.65
CA THR A 65 -1.09 1.92 25.43
C THR A 65 -2.27 1.75 24.47
N LEU A 66 -2.07 2.12 23.21
CA LEU A 66 -3.10 2.07 22.16
C LEU A 66 -2.73 1.06 21.08
N LYS A 67 -3.74 0.46 20.48
CA LYS A 67 -3.63 -0.50 19.38
C LYS A 67 -4.51 -0.02 18.24
N VAL A 68 -3.92 0.23 17.08
CA VAL A 68 -4.64 0.69 15.88
C VAL A 68 -4.36 -0.26 14.72
N PRO A 69 -5.38 -0.76 13.99
CA PRO A 69 -5.16 -1.58 12.81
C PRO A 69 -4.25 -0.88 11.80
N TYR A 70 -3.25 -1.59 11.27
CA TYR A 70 -2.22 -0.97 10.42
C TYR A 70 -2.81 -0.34 9.15
N TRP A 71 -3.87 -0.93 8.59
CA TRP A 71 -4.58 -0.43 7.40
C TRP A 71 -5.38 0.86 7.64
N GLN A 72 -5.48 1.34 8.89
CA GLN A 72 -6.08 2.63 9.23
C GLN A 72 -5.03 3.72 9.46
N LEU A 73 -3.74 3.39 9.37
CA LEU A 73 -2.62 4.31 9.53
C LEU A 73 -2.02 4.63 8.15
N PRO A 74 -1.26 5.74 8.01
CA PRO A 74 -0.71 6.15 6.72
C PRO A 74 0.10 5.07 5.99
N GLY A 75 0.81 4.20 6.73
CA GLY A 75 1.55 3.07 6.14
C GLY A 75 0.67 2.04 5.41
N GLY A 76 -0.63 1.96 5.72
CA GLY A 76 -1.57 1.08 5.02
C GLY A 76 -2.24 1.69 3.78
N SER A 77 -1.80 2.87 3.35
CA SER A 77 -2.45 3.64 2.28
C SER A 77 -2.34 3.05 0.87
N GLU A 78 -1.43 2.10 0.66
CA GLU A 78 -1.37 1.32 -0.59
C GLU A 78 -2.55 0.34 -0.69
N GLU A 79 -3.18 -0.01 0.42
CA GLU A 79 -4.27 -1.00 0.50
C GLU A 79 -5.61 -0.39 0.92
N SER A 80 -5.66 0.93 1.11
CA SER A 80 -6.83 1.66 1.61
C SER A 80 -6.84 3.12 1.20
N LYS A 81 -8.02 3.64 0.87
CA LYS A 81 -8.23 5.06 0.53
C LYS A 81 -8.29 5.92 1.79
N LEU A 82 -7.11 6.25 2.34
CA LEU A 82 -6.96 7.01 3.59
C LEU A 82 -6.74 8.52 3.40
N PHE A 83 -6.59 8.98 2.16
CA PHE A 83 -6.29 10.36 1.83
C PHE A 83 -7.38 11.01 1.00
N GLN A 84 -7.53 12.32 1.19
CA GLN A 84 -8.27 13.18 0.29
C GLN A 84 -7.24 13.98 -0.49
N VAL A 85 -7.15 13.71 -1.79
CA VAL A 85 -6.18 14.33 -2.69
C VAL A 85 -6.96 15.10 -3.74
N TYR A 86 -6.67 16.39 -3.88
CA TYR A 86 -7.26 17.25 -4.91
C TYR A 86 -6.17 17.93 -5.72
N ARG A 87 -6.38 18.08 -7.02
CA ARG A 87 -5.59 18.93 -7.91
C ARG A 87 -6.46 20.09 -8.37
N ASN A 88 -6.06 21.32 -8.11
CA ASN A 88 -6.81 22.53 -8.50
C ASN A 88 -8.31 22.44 -8.10
N GLY A 89 -8.59 21.85 -6.94
CA GLY A 89 -9.96 21.62 -6.43
C GLY A 89 -10.70 20.40 -6.97
N GLN A 90 -10.16 19.68 -7.96
CA GLN A 90 -10.74 18.42 -8.46
C GLN A 90 -10.11 17.22 -7.77
N ALA A 91 -10.92 16.24 -7.34
CA ALA A 91 -10.40 15.04 -6.68
C ALA A 91 -9.46 14.26 -7.61
N ALA A 92 -8.25 13.98 -7.15
CA ALA A 92 -7.34 13.07 -7.84
C ALA A 92 -7.90 11.64 -7.76
N ALA A 93 -7.71 10.86 -8.83
CA ALA A 93 -8.19 9.49 -8.86
C ALA A 93 -7.47 8.64 -7.80
N TYR A 94 -8.25 7.91 -7.00
CA TYR A 94 -7.69 6.81 -6.20
C TYR A 94 -7.59 5.58 -7.06
N LEU A 95 -6.50 4.88 -6.85
CA LEU A 95 -5.84 4.14 -7.89
C LEU A 95 -5.31 2.82 -7.26
N GLY A 96 -5.11 2.80 -5.93
CA GLY A 96 -4.83 1.57 -5.18
C GLY A 96 -6.02 0.60 -5.05
N PRO A 97 -5.75 -0.64 -4.59
CA PRO A 97 -6.78 -1.64 -4.30
C PRO A 97 -7.70 -1.25 -3.14
N MET A 98 -8.94 -1.77 -3.18
CA MET A 98 -9.89 -1.70 -2.07
C MET A 98 -10.08 -3.09 -1.47
N ILE A 99 -9.52 -3.31 -0.28
CA ILE A 99 -9.47 -4.64 0.35
C ILE A 99 -10.58 -4.79 1.40
N LYS A 100 -11.44 -5.81 1.23
CA LYS A 100 -12.38 -6.24 2.27
C LYS A 100 -11.66 -7.13 3.27
N ARG A 101 -11.78 -6.82 4.56
CA ARG A 101 -11.08 -7.51 5.66
C ARG A 101 -12.07 -8.06 6.70
N PRO A 102 -11.70 -9.14 7.41
CA PRO A 102 -12.40 -9.54 8.64
C PRO A 102 -12.15 -8.53 9.76
N ALA A 103 -12.69 -8.80 10.96
CA ALA A 103 -12.31 -8.05 12.15
C ALA A 103 -10.80 -8.20 12.40
N PRO A 104 -10.09 -7.14 12.87
CA PRO A 104 -8.66 -7.20 13.10
C PRO A 104 -8.28 -8.28 14.12
N ALA A 105 -7.28 -9.10 13.77
CA ALA A 105 -6.59 -9.98 14.69
C ALA A 105 -5.49 -9.23 15.43
N GLU A 106 -4.90 -9.85 16.46
CA GLU A 106 -3.94 -9.14 17.30
C GLU A 106 -2.63 -8.77 16.57
N SER A 107 -2.26 -9.54 15.54
CA SER A 107 -1.13 -9.26 14.64
C SER A 107 -1.34 -8.05 13.73
N ASP A 108 -2.58 -7.61 13.55
CA ASP A 108 -2.91 -6.52 12.64
C ASP A 108 -2.73 -5.13 13.26
N TYR A 109 -2.43 -5.09 14.57
CA TYR A 109 -2.34 -3.84 15.31
C TYR A 109 -0.92 -3.28 15.32
N VAL A 110 -0.82 -2.00 15.00
CA VAL A 110 0.31 -1.17 15.40
C VAL A 110 0.06 -0.68 16.83
N VAL A 111 1.03 -0.95 17.70
CA VAL A 111 0.99 -0.57 19.12
C VAL A 111 1.68 0.77 19.32
N PHE A 112 0.99 1.73 19.92
CA PHE A 112 1.56 2.99 20.39
C PHE A 112 1.69 2.95 21.91
N GLN A 113 2.92 3.01 22.42
CA GLN A 113 3.17 3.16 23.84
C GLN A 113 2.72 4.53 24.36
N PRO A 114 2.57 4.71 25.68
CA PRO A 114 2.30 6.01 26.28
C PRO A 114 3.25 7.08 25.75
N TYR A 115 2.70 8.20 25.28
CA TYR A 115 3.47 9.33 24.74
C TYR A 115 4.35 9.04 23.51
N GLU A 116 4.27 7.83 22.92
CA GLU A 116 5.07 7.45 21.76
C GLU A 116 4.64 8.21 20.51
N THR A 117 5.63 8.60 19.71
CA THR A 117 5.44 9.08 18.34
C THR A 117 6.01 8.07 17.35
N LYS A 118 5.22 7.68 16.35
CA LYS A 118 5.69 6.90 15.19
C LYS A 118 5.66 7.74 13.93
N VAL A 119 6.65 7.52 13.08
CA VAL A 119 6.78 8.16 11.77
C VAL A 119 6.41 7.16 10.67
N PHE A 120 5.59 7.59 9.72
CA PHE A 120 5.22 6.81 8.53
C PHE A 120 5.58 7.60 7.28
N SER A 121 6.42 7.03 6.44
CA SER A 121 6.82 7.59 5.16
C SER A 121 5.95 6.98 4.06
N VAL A 122 5.25 7.80 3.30
CA VAL A 122 4.27 7.36 2.30
C VAL A 122 4.57 8.00 0.95
N ASN A 123 4.61 7.18 -0.10
CA ASN A 123 4.61 7.68 -1.47
C ASN A 123 3.18 7.65 -2.05
N LEU A 124 2.54 8.81 -2.10
CA LEU A 124 1.16 8.98 -2.59
C LEU A 124 1.01 8.61 -4.08
N ALA A 125 2.07 8.72 -4.88
CA ALA A 125 2.03 8.38 -6.30
C ALA A 125 1.79 6.88 -6.56
N ARG A 126 1.89 6.02 -5.53
CA ARG A 126 1.55 4.60 -5.62
C ARG A 126 0.06 4.30 -5.63
N SER A 127 -0.77 5.21 -5.12
CA SER A 127 -2.21 4.97 -4.95
C SER A 127 -3.10 6.13 -5.41
N TYR A 128 -2.52 7.23 -5.90
CA TYR A 128 -3.23 8.38 -6.48
C TYR A 128 -2.61 8.81 -7.81
N ASP A 129 -3.45 9.31 -8.72
CA ASP A 129 -2.99 9.97 -9.94
C ASP A 129 -2.42 11.36 -9.61
N LEU A 130 -1.10 11.45 -9.61
CA LEU A 130 -0.36 12.71 -9.45
C LEU A 130 0.35 13.13 -10.75
N SER A 131 -0.01 12.52 -11.89
CA SER A 131 0.72 12.68 -13.16
C SER A 131 0.63 14.09 -13.74
N GLN A 132 -0.47 14.78 -13.49
CA GLN A 132 -0.70 16.10 -14.05
C GLN A 132 -0.10 17.18 -13.15
N THR A 133 0.53 18.18 -13.76
CA THR A 133 1.02 19.37 -13.04
C THR A 133 -0.12 20.19 -12.43
N GLY A 134 0.18 20.87 -11.33
CA GLY A 134 -0.73 21.82 -10.67
C GLY A 134 -0.55 21.87 -9.16
N GLU A 135 -1.40 22.65 -8.51
CA GLU A 135 -1.49 22.69 -7.06
C GLU A 135 -2.27 21.46 -6.57
N TYR A 136 -1.64 20.67 -5.71
CA TYR A 136 -2.27 19.57 -5.01
C TYR A 136 -2.54 19.94 -3.56
N THR A 137 -3.69 19.49 -3.05
CA THR A 137 -3.98 19.47 -1.63
C THR A 137 -4.15 18.03 -1.15
N VAL A 138 -3.55 17.73 0.00
CA VAL A 138 -3.58 16.40 0.60
C VAL A 138 -4.02 16.53 2.05
N SER A 139 -4.98 15.71 2.47
CA SER A 139 -5.28 15.48 3.88
C SER A 139 -5.44 13.99 4.15
N PHE A 140 -5.12 13.57 5.37
CA PHE A 140 -5.37 12.23 5.87
C PHE A 140 -6.65 12.23 6.68
N ALA A 141 -7.51 11.23 6.43
CA ALA A 141 -8.72 11.02 7.19
C ALA A 141 -9.01 9.52 7.25
N SER A 142 -8.98 8.97 8.46
CA SER A 142 -9.22 7.54 8.71
C SER A 142 -10.20 7.36 9.85
N MET A 143 -11.12 6.41 9.69
CA MET A 143 -11.97 5.93 10.78
C MET A 143 -11.21 4.85 11.54
N LEU A 144 -11.10 4.98 12.86
CA LEU A 144 -10.34 4.09 13.73
C LEU A 144 -11.18 2.87 14.16
N ASN A 145 -11.74 2.15 13.19
CA ASN A 145 -12.60 0.99 13.45
C ASN A 145 -11.80 -0.18 14.05
N GLY A 146 -12.13 -0.58 15.27
CA GLY A 146 -11.42 -1.63 16.00
C GLY A 146 -10.18 -1.16 16.75
N ALA A 147 -9.87 0.14 16.73
CA ALA A 147 -8.84 0.71 17.58
C ALA A 147 -9.25 0.66 19.06
N LYS A 148 -8.31 0.26 19.90
CA LYS A 148 -8.57 -0.06 21.31
C LYS A 148 -7.37 0.26 22.19
N THR A 149 -7.58 0.40 23.49
CA THR A 149 -6.48 0.41 24.47
C THR A 149 -5.96 -1.00 24.70
N ALA A 150 -4.82 -1.15 25.39
CA ALA A 150 -4.31 -2.46 25.80
C ALA A 150 -5.30 -3.25 26.68
N ARG A 151 -6.20 -2.56 27.39
CA ARG A 151 -7.27 -3.19 28.20
C ARG A 151 -8.51 -3.59 27.37
N GLY A 152 -8.51 -3.33 26.06
CA GLY A 152 -9.62 -3.68 25.15
C GLY A 152 -10.67 -2.59 24.97
N ASN A 153 -10.58 -1.48 25.70
CA ASN A 153 -11.52 -0.36 25.61
C ASN A 153 -11.47 0.30 24.23
N LYS A 154 -12.62 0.48 23.58
CA LYS A 154 -12.70 1.06 22.22
C LYS A 154 -12.41 2.55 22.24
N LEU A 155 -11.80 3.04 21.17
CA LEU A 155 -11.61 4.49 20.98
C LEU A 155 -12.86 5.15 20.38
N SER A 156 -13.24 6.31 20.90
CA SER A 156 -14.32 7.14 20.36
C SER A 156 -13.95 8.60 20.14
N ASP A 157 -14.82 9.30 19.43
CA ASP A 157 -14.87 10.76 19.47
C ASP A 157 -15.49 11.28 20.80
N SER A 158 -15.65 12.60 20.91
CA SER A 158 -16.25 13.26 22.08
C SER A 158 -17.71 12.93 22.32
N ASN A 159 -18.42 12.40 21.32
CA ASN A 159 -19.84 12.08 21.36
C ASN A 159 -20.08 10.57 21.52
N GLY A 160 -19.03 9.78 21.79
CA GLY A 160 -19.11 8.33 21.90
C GLY A 160 -19.28 7.60 20.56
N ARG A 161 -19.11 8.30 19.42
CA ARG A 161 -19.12 7.68 18.08
C ARG A 161 -17.74 7.13 17.75
N MET A 162 -17.65 6.36 16.66
CA MET A 162 -16.38 5.82 16.18
C MET A 162 -15.32 6.92 16.03
N ALA A 163 -14.16 6.72 16.64
CA ALA A 163 -13.06 7.66 16.55
C ALA A 163 -12.59 7.84 15.10
N SER A 164 -12.11 9.04 14.79
CA SER A 164 -11.41 9.32 13.55
C SER A 164 -10.07 9.98 13.83
N LEU A 165 -9.09 9.72 12.97
CA LEU A 165 -7.82 10.43 12.94
C LEU A 165 -7.75 11.26 11.67
N LYS A 166 -7.50 12.57 11.82
CA LYS A 166 -7.50 13.55 10.73
C LYS A 166 -6.30 14.47 10.84
N SER A 167 -5.64 14.73 9.73
CA SER A 167 -4.57 15.74 9.67
C SER A 167 -5.09 17.09 9.19
N ALA A 168 -4.26 18.13 9.33
CA ALA A 168 -4.42 19.37 8.60
C ALA A 168 -4.19 19.14 7.09
N THR A 169 -4.68 20.04 6.24
CA THR A 169 -4.43 19.98 4.79
C THR A 169 -3.02 20.49 4.48
N LEU A 170 -2.28 19.73 3.68
CA LEU A 170 -0.99 20.11 3.11
C LEU A 170 -1.20 20.56 1.67
N LYS A 171 -0.57 21.67 1.27
CA LYS A 171 -0.57 22.19 -0.10
C LYS A 171 0.80 21.96 -0.73
N LEU A 172 0.81 21.50 -1.97
CA LEU A 172 2.00 21.03 -2.69
C LEU A 172 1.90 21.43 -4.15
N TRP A 173 3.04 21.63 -4.80
CA TRP A 173 3.09 21.89 -6.24
C TRP A 173 3.79 20.73 -6.95
N VAL A 174 3.16 20.23 -8.01
CA VAL A 174 3.75 19.23 -8.92
C VAL A 174 4.07 19.92 -10.24
N ASP A 175 5.34 19.89 -10.65
CA ASP A 175 5.81 20.64 -11.82
C ASP A 175 5.35 20.07 -13.15
N ALA A 176 5.49 20.85 -14.23
CA ALA A 176 5.24 20.35 -15.57
C ALA A 176 6.25 19.25 -15.92
N ASP A 177 7.54 19.43 -15.68
CA ASP A 177 8.56 18.43 -16.03
C ASP A 177 8.78 17.41 -14.91
N ASN A 178 7.66 16.89 -14.39
CA ASN A 178 7.68 15.88 -13.35
C ASN A 178 7.77 14.47 -13.97
N ALA A 179 8.57 13.59 -13.34
CA ALA A 179 8.63 12.17 -13.73
C ALA A 179 7.32 11.40 -13.43
N LEU A 180 6.39 11.99 -12.66
CA LEU A 180 5.06 11.41 -12.37
C LEU A 180 4.15 11.36 -13.61
N LYS A 181 4.40 12.19 -14.64
CA LYS A 181 3.67 12.15 -15.92
C LYS A 181 3.72 10.76 -16.57
N ALA A 182 4.86 10.09 -16.43
CA ALA A 182 5.06 8.73 -16.94
C ALA A 182 4.29 7.67 -16.14
N LEU A 183 3.78 8.00 -14.94
CA LEU A 183 3.03 7.10 -14.05
C LEU A 183 1.54 6.99 -14.37
N LYS A 184 1.03 7.78 -15.34
CA LYS A 184 -0.41 7.91 -15.64
C LYS A 184 -1.10 6.59 -16.03
N GLY A 185 -0.35 5.54 -16.38
CA GLY A 185 -0.94 4.23 -16.67
C GLY A 185 -1.15 3.32 -15.45
N ASN A 186 -0.59 3.65 -14.27
CA ASN A 186 -0.06 2.59 -13.39
C ASN A 186 -0.93 2.15 -12.25
N VAL A 187 -2.18 2.59 -12.25
CA VAL A 187 -3.02 2.31 -11.10
C VAL A 187 -4.46 1.97 -11.49
N ALA A 188 -4.67 1.61 -12.76
CA ALA A 188 -5.90 0.95 -13.20
C ALA A 188 -5.92 -0.58 -12.97
N ALA A 189 -4.85 -1.19 -12.45
CA ALA A 189 -4.65 -2.64 -12.60
C ALA A 189 -4.64 -3.50 -11.31
N ASN A 190 -5.23 -3.04 -10.20
CA ASN A 190 -5.45 -3.90 -9.02
C ASN A 190 -6.92 -4.24 -8.76
N GLY A 191 -7.82 -3.97 -9.72
CA GLY A 191 -9.21 -4.43 -9.69
C GLY A 191 -9.42 -5.66 -10.56
N LYS A 192 -9.49 -6.85 -9.95
CA LYS A 192 -9.84 -8.16 -10.55
C LYS A 192 -8.93 -8.62 -11.71
N SER A 193 -8.48 -9.87 -11.67
CA SER A 193 -7.70 -10.50 -12.75
C SER A 193 -8.57 -10.64 -14.02
N GLY A 194 -8.50 -9.64 -14.88
CA GLY A 194 -9.24 -9.60 -16.14
C GLY A 194 -8.92 -8.32 -16.89
N GLY A 195 -7.74 -8.27 -17.51
CA GLY A 195 -7.34 -7.19 -18.42
C GLY A 195 -6.84 -5.91 -17.75
N GLY A 196 -5.68 -5.97 -17.09
CA GLY A 196 -5.01 -4.79 -16.55
C GLY A 196 -4.07 -4.16 -17.57
N THR A 197 -4.35 -2.95 -18.01
CA THR A 197 -3.46 -2.14 -18.85
C THR A 197 -2.21 -1.78 -18.05
N ALA A 198 -1.06 -2.32 -18.46
CA ALA A 198 0.23 -2.03 -17.84
C ALA A 198 0.74 -0.64 -18.27
N THR A 199 1.48 0.05 -17.39
CA THR A 199 2.07 1.36 -17.77
C THR A 199 3.31 1.15 -18.58
N VAL A 200 3.26 1.67 -19.79
CA VAL A 200 4.32 1.58 -20.77
C VAL A 200 5.14 2.88 -20.71
N VAL A 201 6.33 2.84 -20.10
CA VAL A 201 7.33 3.93 -20.19
C VAL A 201 8.48 3.43 -21.04
N ASN A 202 8.78 4.13 -22.14
CA ASN A 202 9.72 3.65 -23.18
C ASN A 202 9.45 2.19 -23.55
N GLY A 203 8.17 1.81 -23.54
CA GLY A 203 7.73 0.46 -23.86
C GLY A 203 7.69 -0.60 -22.79
N VAL A 204 8.20 -0.28 -21.62
CA VAL A 204 8.28 -1.24 -20.53
C VAL A 204 7.07 -1.07 -19.63
N SER A 205 6.45 -2.21 -19.35
CA SER A 205 5.32 -2.36 -18.44
C SER A 205 5.78 -2.46 -16.98
N PHE A 206 5.33 -1.57 -16.11
CA PHE A 206 5.68 -1.57 -14.68
C PHE A 206 4.49 -1.96 -13.80
N VAL A 207 4.74 -2.66 -12.69
CA VAL A 207 3.71 -3.04 -11.70
C VAL A 207 4.27 -2.83 -10.29
N GLY A 208 3.64 -1.98 -9.48
CA GLY A 208 4.03 -1.75 -8.08
C GLY A 208 5.32 -0.94 -7.85
N CYS A 209 5.91 -0.36 -8.89
CA CYS A 209 7.11 0.47 -8.78
C CYS A 209 6.78 1.89 -8.27
N SER A 210 7.70 2.51 -7.53
CA SER A 210 7.61 3.91 -7.11
C SER A 210 7.85 4.89 -8.28
N SER A 211 7.51 6.16 -8.07
CA SER A 211 7.80 7.25 -8.99
C SER A 211 9.27 7.32 -9.41
N THR A 212 10.18 7.26 -8.43
CA THR A 212 11.63 7.24 -8.66
C THR A 212 12.07 5.99 -9.43
N GLN A 213 11.59 4.81 -9.03
CA GLN A 213 11.95 3.55 -9.69
C GLN A 213 11.56 3.54 -11.17
N ILE A 214 10.40 4.10 -11.52
CA ILE A 214 9.93 4.16 -12.90
C ILE A 214 10.72 5.18 -13.72
N SER A 215 11.05 6.35 -13.13
CA SER A 215 11.92 7.34 -13.76
C SER A 215 13.30 6.77 -14.07
N ASP A 216 13.91 6.11 -13.08
CA ASP A 216 15.25 5.53 -13.20
C ASP A 216 15.26 4.38 -14.20
N ALA A 217 14.26 3.48 -14.15
CA ALA A 217 14.13 2.39 -15.10
C ALA A 217 13.85 2.89 -16.52
N GLY A 218 13.02 3.92 -16.70
CA GLY A 218 12.78 4.57 -17.99
C GLY A 218 14.06 5.17 -18.58
N ALA A 219 14.84 5.90 -17.78
CA ALA A 219 16.13 6.44 -18.20
C ALA A 219 17.13 5.34 -18.56
N ALA A 220 17.16 4.24 -17.77
CA ALA A 220 18.00 3.09 -18.04
C ALA A 220 17.64 2.39 -19.37
N VAL A 221 16.35 2.28 -19.73
CA VAL A 221 15.91 1.72 -21.01
C VAL A 221 16.42 2.56 -22.19
N ASN A 222 16.45 3.89 -22.07
CA ASN A 222 17.00 4.75 -23.12
C ASN A 222 18.51 4.53 -23.32
N GLN A 223 19.27 4.36 -22.23
CA GLN A 223 20.69 4.02 -22.32
C GLN A 223 20.91 2.61 -22.87
N ALA A 224 20.03 1.67 -22.52
CA ALA A 224 20.07 0.30 -23.05
C ALA A 224 19.89 0.27 -24.57
N ARG A 225 18.99 1.11 -25.13
CA ARG A 225 18.86 1.29 -26.60
C ARG A 225 20.16 1.76 -27.23
N ALA A 226 20.76 2.81 -26.69
CA ALA A 226 22.02 3.34 -27.23
C ALA A 226 23.14 2.28 -27.22
N TYR A 227 23.21 1.44 -26.18
CA TYR A 227 24.18 0.35 -26.11
C TYR A 227 23.86 -0.81 -27.06
N SER A 228 22.59 -1.20 -27.20
CA SER A 228 22.19 -2.26 -28.14
C SER A 228 22.44 -1.86 -29.59
N GLU A 229 22.09 -0.63 -29.97
CA GLU A 229 22.31 -0.10 -31.31
C GLU A 229 23.81 -0.04 -31.63
N ASN A 230 24.62 0.44 -30.70
CA ASN A 230 26.06 0.51 -30.86
C ASN A 230 26.70 -0.88 -31.01
N ALA A 231 26.25 -1.87 -30.22
CA ALA A 231 26.75 -3.23 -30.32
C ALA A 231 26.32 -3.92 -31.63
N LYS A 232 25.05 -3.75 -32.04
CA LYS A 232 24.52 -4.21 -33.33
C LYS A 232 25.30 -3.61 -34.49
N GLY A 233 25.52 -2.29 -34.49
CA GLY A 233 26.29 -1.59 -35.52
C GLY A 233 27.75 -2.04 -35.59
N TYR A 234 28.39 -2.24 -34.43
CA TYR A 234 29.76 -2.78 -34.36
C TYR A 234 29.87 -4.14 -35.04
N LEU A 235 28.92 -5.05 -34.77
CA LEU A 235 28.90 -6.40 -35.32
C LEU A 235 28.48 -6.45 -36.79
N ALA A 236 27.54 -5.59 -37.21
CA ALA A 236 27.15 -5.45 -38.62
C ALA A 236 28.30 -4.95 -39.50
N GLY A 237 29.20 -4.13 -38.95
CA GLY A 237 30.44 -3.72 -39.62
C GLY A 237 31.52 -4.80 -39.71
N ASN A 238 31.23 -6.04 -39.30
CA ASN A 238 32.18 -7.16 -39.27
C ASN A 238 33.44 -6.86 -38.42
N ASN A 239 33.31 -6.03 -37.39
CA ASN A 239 34.43 -5.69 -36.51
C ASN A 239 34.72 -6.84 -35.53
N GLN A 240 35.98 -7.27 -35.49
CA GLN A 240 36.45 -8.44 -34.72
C GLN A 240 37.61 -8.08 -33.77
N GLY A 241 37.76 -6.79 -33.47
CA GLY A 241 38.87 -6.24 -32.68
C GLY A 241 38.79 -6.55 -31.18
N PRO A 242 39.61 -5.86 -30.35
CA PRO A 242 39.72 -6.10 -28.92
C PRO A 242 38.37 -6.13 -28.18
N ARG A 243 37.41 -5.31 -28.61
CA ARG A 243 36.07 -5.30 -28.03
C ARG A 243 35.34 -6.64 -28.20
N TYR A 244 35.45 -7.29 -29.35
CA TYR A 244 34.87 -8.61 -29.57
C TYR A 244 35.64 -9.67 -28.80
N THR A 245 36.97 -9.70 -28.94
CA THR A 245 37.80 -10.77 -28.38
C THR A 245 37.86 -10.76 -26.85
N TYR A 246 37.68 -9.59 -26.23
CA TYR A 246 37.62 -9.46 -24.78
C TYR A 246 36.39 -10.16 -24.17
N TRP A 247 35.21 -9.99 -24.77
CA TRP A 247 33.96 -10.54 -24.22
C TRP A 247 33.60 -11.91 -24.79
N MET A 248 33.92 -12.16 -26.06
CA MET A 248 33.44 -13.33 -26.81
C MET A 248 34.56 -14.34 -27.12
N GLY A 249 35.82 -13.99 -26.83
CA GLY A 249 37.00 -14.80 -27.09
C GLY A 249 37.46 -14.76 -28.55
N ALA A 250 38.33 -15.72 -28.92
CA ALA A 250 38.87 -15.81 -30.27
C ALA A 250 37.75 -15.89 -31.34
N TYR A 251 38.00 -15.26 -32.49
CA TYR A 251 37.03 -15.22 -33.58
C TYR A 251 36.79 -16.63 -34.15
N LEU A 252 35.50 -16.96 -34.26
CA LEU A 252 34.99 -18.11 -34.97
C LEU A 252 33.73 -17.65 -35.70
N SER A 253 33.64 -17.89 -37.01
CA SER A 253 32.56 -17.35 -37.85
C SER A 253 31.16 -17.72 -37.36
N THR A 254 30.96 -18.97 -36.91
CA THR A 254 29.67 -19.44 -36.37
C THR A 254 29.28 -18.75 -35.07
N ARG A 255 30.26 -18.49 -34.19
CA ARG A 255 30.06 -17.74 -32.95
C ARG A 255 29.75 -16.28 -33.23
N TYR A 256 30.48 -15.67 -34.16
CA TYR A 256 30.26 -14.29 -34.56
C TYR A 256 28.86 -14.07 -35.13
N ALA A 257 28.40 -14.97 -36.00
CA ALA A 257 27.04 -14.95 -36.55
C ALA A 257 25.99 -15.07 -35.43
N THR A 258 26.20 -15.95 -34.45
CA THR A 258 25.30 -16.12 -33.30
C THR A 258 25.22 -14.84 -32.45
N VAL A 259 26.35 -14.25 -32.10
CA VAL A 259 26.41 -13.00 -31.31
C VAL A 259 25.77 -11.84 -32.07
N SER A 260 26.02 -11.74 -33.38
CA SER A 260 25.39 -10.73 -34.24
C SER A 260 23.86 -10.86 -34.22
N GLN A 261 23.34 -12.09 -34.35
CA GLN A 261 21.90 -12.35 -34.31
C GLN A 261 21.28 -12.05 -32.94
N HIS A 262 22.00 -12.33 -31.85
CA HIS A 262 21.54 -11.97 -30.51
C HIS A 262 21.37 -10.46 -30.35
N PHE A 263 22.36 -9.67 -30.76
CA PHE A 263 22.27 -8.21 -30.63
C PHE A 263 21.22 -7.60 -31.57
N VAL A 264 20.98 -8.17 -32.76
CA VAL A 264 19.83 -7.79 -33.60
C VAL A 264 18.50 -8.07 -32.87
N SER A 265 18.38 -9.22 -32.23
CA SER A 265 17.15 -9.61 -31.52
C SER A 265 16.91 -8.73 -30.29
N ILE A 266 17.94 -8.49 -29.48
CA ILE A 266 17.91 -7.62 -28.30
C ILE A 266 17.47 -6.21 -28.71
N ASP A 267 18.15 -5.63 -29.69
CA ASP A 267 17.88 -4.29 -30.18
C ASP A 267 16.44 -4.15 -30.72
N SER A 268 16.01 -5.10 -31.57
CA SER A 268 14.65 -5.10 -32.11
C SER A 268 13.56 -5.26 -31.04
N THR A 269 13.88 -5.88 -29.90
CA THR A 269 12.93 -6.05 -28.79
C THR A 269 12.83 -4.78 -27.98
N ILE A 270 13.98 -4.16 -27.65
CA ILE A 270 14.03 -2.91 -26.89
C ILE A 270 13.45 -1.74 -27.71
N ASP A 271 13.61 -1.72 -29.04
CA ASP A 271 13.05 -0.67 -29.90
C ASP A 271 11.54 -0.75 -30.10
N LYS A 272 10.97 -1.96 -30.06
CA LYS A 272 9.52 -2.21 -30.14
C LYS A 272 8.80 -2.00 -28.82
N SER A 273 9.57 -1.77 -27.76
CA SER A 273 9.05 -1.29 -26.50
C SER A 273 8.65 0.17 -26.77
#